data_AF-A0A7S2QGP7-F1
#
_entry.id   AF-A0A7S2QGP7-F1
#
_cell.length_a   1.000
_cell.length_b   1.000
_cell.length_c   1.000
_cell.angle_alpha   90.00
_cell.angle_beta   90.00
_cell.angle_gamma   90.00
#
_symmetry.space_group_name_H-M   'P 1'
#
loop_
_entity.id
_entity.type
_entity.pdbx_description
1 polymer ?
#
loop_
_entity_poly.entity_id
_entity_poly.type
_entity_poly.pdbx_seq_one_letter_code
_entity_poly.pdbx_strand_id
1 'polypeptide(L)'
;GACGNFNGDATDDTTVAIQDRVGSRVGPGELLFSHRGELAFTETEQRLLESCAPEVYANGKTVCEARLPHPLVAEQVKSCVLDKCWGQNEHALRFAKSKGY
;
A
#
# COMPACT_ATOMS: atom_id res chain seq x y z
N GLY A 1 9.79 5.45 -4.47
CA GLY A 1 9.09 4.83 -3.32
C GLY A 1 9.77 5.26 -2.04
N ALA A 2 9.49 4.62 -0.90
CA ALA A 2 10.21 4.94 0.36
C ALA A 2 11.73 4.65 0.29
N CYS A 3 12.16 3.80 -0.65
CA CYS A 3 13.56 3.44 -0.89
C CYS A 3 14.28 4.35 -1.90
N GLY A 4 13.73 5.54 -2.19
CA GLY A 4 14.30 6.48 -3.15
C GLY A 4 13.85 6.29 -4.60
N ASN A 5 14.55 6.97 -5.52
CA ASN A 5 14.31 6.96 -6.97
C ASN A 5 15.38 6.21 -7.79
N PHE A 6 16.43 5.69 -7.14
CA PHE A 6 17.50 4.87 -7.75
C PHE A 6 18.26 5.56 -8.90
N ASN A 7 18.35 6.89 -8.90
CA ASN A 7 19.12 7.64 -9.91
C ASN A 7 20.61 7.81 -9.55
N GLY A 8 21.04 7.33 -8.38
CA GLY A 8 22.42 7.47 -7.88
C GLY A 8 22.70 8.76 -7.10
N ASP A 9 21.69 9.62 -6.90
CA ASP A 9 21.78 10.85 -6.12
C ASP A 9 20.98 10.73 -4.81
N ALA A 10 21.67 10.48 -3.70
CA ALA A 10 21.03 10.37 -2.40
C ALA A 10 20.48 11.71 -1.86
N THR A 11 20.83 12.85 -2.45
CA THR A 11 20.42 14.16 -1.95
C THR A 11 18.98 14.51 -2.29
N ASP A 12 18.40 13.86 -3.31
CA ASP A 12 16.99 14.04 -3.69
C ASP A 12 16.06 12.95 -3.12
N ASP A 13 16.60 11.98 -2.39
CA ASP A 13 15.88 10.91 -1.68
C ASP A 13 15.44 11.31 -0.26
N THR A 14 15.21 12.62 -0.03
CA THR A 14 14.71 13.10 1.27
C THR A 14 13.27 12.63 1.51
N THR A 15 12.90 12.43 2.77
CA THR A 15 11.52 12.04 3.17
C THR A 15 10.46 12.98 2.59
N VAL A 16 10.74 14.28 2.55
CA VAL A 16 9.82 15.30 2.00
C VAL A 16 9.68 15.10 0.49
N ALA A 17 10.78 15.03 -0.25
CA ALA A 17 10.74 14.85 -1.70
C ALA A 17 10.11 13.50 -2.11
N ILE A 18 10.26 12.45 -1.29
CA ILE A 18 9.56 11.18 -1.50
C ILE A 18 8.06 11.33 -1.27
N GLN A 19 7.64 12.00 -0.19
CA GLN A 19 6.23 12.23 0.12
C GLN A 19 5.53 13.07 -0.94
N ASP A 20 6.18 14.11 -1.47
CA ASP A 20 5.63 14.96 -2.52
C ASP A 20 5.34 14.18 -3.82
N ARG A 21 6.02 13.05 -4.04
CA ARG A 21 5.79 12.16 -5.18
C ARG A 21 4.69 11.12 -4.91
N VAL A 22 4.39 10.83 -3.64
CA VAL A 22 3.37 9.84 -3.25
C VAL A 22 1.98 10.48 -3.38
N GLY A 23 1.21 10.02 -4.37
CA GLY A 23 -0.18 10.46 -4.57
C GLY A 23 -0.43 11.23 -5.88
N SER A 24 0.63 11.57 -6.63
CA SER A 24 0.50 12.11 -7.98
C SER A 24 -0.24 11.10 -8.87
N ARG A 25 -1.39 11.53 -9.42
CA ARG A 25 -2.22 10.70 -10.30
C ARG A 25 -1.67 10.74 -11.72
N VAL A 26 -1.27 9.57 -12.23
CA VAL A 26 -0.88 9.40 -13.64
C VAL A 26 -2.14 9.25 -14.48
N GLY A 27 -2.24 9.98 -15.59
CA GLY A 27 -3.40 9.88 -16.49
C GLY A 27 -3.49 8.50 -17.15
N PRO A 28 -4.68 8.02 -17.56
CA PRO A 28 -4.81 6.71 -18.20
C PRO A 28 -3.92 6.50 -19.43
N GLY A 29 -3.64 7.55 -20.21
CA GLY A 29 -2.79 7.51 -21.40
C GLY A 29 -1.28 7.55 -21.12
N GLU A 30 -0.88 7.76 -19.87
CA GLU A 30 0.51 7.82 -19.42
C GLU A 30 0.90 6.57 -18.62
N LEU A 31 -0.04 5.63 -18.46
CA LEU A 31 0.22 4.37 -17.78
C LEU A 31 1.13 3.49 -18.65
N LEU A 32 2.23 3.03 -18.06
CA LEU A 32 3.11 2.01 -18.66
C LEU A 32 2.37 0.68 -18.93
N PHE A 33 1.34 0.37 -18.14
CA PHE A 33 0.52 -0.83 -18.29
C PHE A 33 -0.92 -0.44 -18.61
N SER A 34 -1.39 -0.85 -19.78
CA SER A 34 -2.76 -0.60 -20.26
C SER A 34 -3.80 -1.51 -19.63
N HIS A 35 -3.37 -2.58 -18.95
CA HIS A 35 -4.23 -3.56 -18.30
C HIS A 35 -3.78 -3.81 -16.86
N ARG A 36 -4.75 -4.12 -16.00
CA ARG A 36 -4.44 -4.59 -14.65
C ARG A 36 -3.89 -6.02 -14.75
N GLY A 37 -2.78 -6.28 -14.07
CA GLY A 37 -2.27 -7.64 -13.93
C GLY A 37 -3.25 -8.54 -13.18
N GLU A 38 -3.18 -9.84 -13.43
CA GLU A 38 -3.90 -10.82 -12.63
C GLU A 38 -3.38 -10.77 -11.19
N LEU A 39 -4.31 -10.64 -10.25
CA LEU A 39 -4.01 -10.67 -8.82
C LEU A 39 -3.99 -12.13 -8.39
N ALA A 40 -2.80 -12.74 -8.36
CA ALA A 40 -2.60 -14.03 -7.73
C ALA A 40 -2.07 -13.81 -6.32
N PHE A 41 -2.78 -14.33 -5.32
CA PHE A 41 -2.34 -14.31 -3.93
C PHE A 41 -1.65 -15.63 -3.62
N THR A 42 -0.37 -15.54 -3.32
CA THR A 42 0.54 -16.68 -3.15
C THR A 42 0.34 -17.36 -1.80
N GLU A 43 0.80 -18.60 -1.70
CA GLU A 43 0.80 -19.34 -0.43
C GLU A 43 1.62 -18.65 0.67
N THR A 44 2.66 -17.92 0.29
CA THR A 44 3.47 -17.14 1.25
C THR A 44 2.68 -15.97 1.80
N GLU A 45 1.96 -15.23 0.95
CA GLU A 45 1.10 -14.13 1.38
C GLU A 45 -0.07 -14.65 2.24
N GLN A 46 -0.62 -15.82 1.92
CA GLN A 46 -1.63 -16.49 2.74
C GLN A 46 -1.12 -16.81 4.15
N ARG A 47 0.08 -17.38 4.28
CA ARG A 47 0.70 -17.65 5.59
C ARG A 47 0.99 -16.37 6.38
N LEU A 48 1.42 -15.30 5.71
CA LEU A 48 1.63 -13.99 6.35
C LEU A 48 0.32 -13.35 6.81
N LEU A 49 -0.77 -13.57 6.08
CA LEU A 49 -2.09 -13.09 6.47
C LEU A 49 -2.61 -13.85 7.70
N GLU A 50 -2.37 -15.16 7.76
CA GLU A 50 -2.73 -16.02 8.89
C GLU A 50 -1.96 -15.71 10.18
N SER A 51 -0.74 -15.17 10.07
CA SER A 51 0.06 -14.73 11.23
C SER A 51 -0.25 -13.32 11.72
N CYS A 52 -1.20 -12.62 11.08
CA CYS A 52 -1.62 -11.30 11.49
C CYS A 52 -2.38 -11.34 12.83
N ALA A 53 -2.15 -10.34 13.68
CA ALA A 53 -2.88 -10.20 14.94
C ALA A 53 -4.41 -10.13 14.68
N PRO A 54 -5.24 -10.93 15.37
CA PRO A 54 -6.66 -11.07 15.05
C PRO A 54 -7.44 -9.74 15.03
N GLU A 55 -7.14 -8.83 15.94
CA GLU A 55 -7.75 -7.51 16.03
C GLU A 55 -7.37 -6.60 14.85
N VAL A 56 -6.12 -6.68 14.40
CA VAL A 56 -5.63 -5.93 13.24
C VAL A 56 -6.25 -6.48 11.96
N TYR A 57 -6.35 -7.80 11.84
CA TYR A 57 -7.01 -8.45 10.72
C TYR A 57 -8.50 -8.04 10.62
N ALA A 58 -9.25 -8.13 11.73
CA ALA A 58 -10.68 -7.81 11.75
C ALA A 58 -10.94 -6.32 11.40
N ASN A 59 -10.15 -5.42 11.98
CA ASN A 59 -10.23 -4.00 11.64
C ASN A 59 -9.83 -3.75 10.17
N GLY A 60 -8.73 -4.34 9.74
CA GLY A 60 -8.22 -4.22 8.37
C GLY A 60 -9.26 -4.68 7.35
N LYS A 61 -9.90 -5.83 7.58
CA LYS A 61 -10.96 -6.35 6.71
C LYS A 61 -12.11 -5.36 6.57
N THR A 62 -12.61 -4.85 7.70
CA THR A 62 -13.70 -3.85 7.72
C THR A 62 -13.34 -2.60 6.93
N VAL A 63 -12.12 -2.07 7.15
CA VAL A 63 -11.63 -0.87 6.46
C VAL A 63 -11.45 -1.12 4.96
N CYS A 64 -10.93 -2.29 4.58
CA CYS A 64 -10.66 -2.65 3.20
C CYS A 64 -11.94 -2.84 2.40
N GLU A 65 -12.91 -3.59 2.92
CA GLU A 65 -14.20 -3.81 2.26
C GLU A 65 -14.97 -2.49 2.05
N ALA A 66 -14.86 -1.54 2.97
CA ALA A 66 -15.50 -0.22 2.85
C ALA A 66 -14.83 0.71 1.82
N ARG A 67 -13.53 0.52 1.54
CA ARG A 67 -12.75 1.41 0.66
C ARG A 67 -12.57 0.89 -0.76
N LEU A 68 -12.64 -0.42 -0.94
CA LEU A 68 -12.39 -1.04 -2.23
C LEU A 68 -13.58 -0.86 -3.18
N PRO A 69 -13.31 -0.72 -4.50
CA PRO A 69 -14.36 -0.60 -5.49
C PRO A 69 -15.20 -1.89 -5.57
N HIS A 70 -16.48 -1.73 -5.85
CA HIS A 70 -17.40 -2.84 -6.04
C HIS A 70 -17.46 -3.28 -7.52
N PRO A 71 -17.69 -4.58 -7.81
CA PRO A 71 -17.83 -5.68 -6.85
C PRO A 71 -16.50 -6.03 -6.19
N LEU A 72 -16.55 -6.44 -4.92
CA LEU A 72 -15.36 -6.79 -4.16
C LEU A 72 -14.69 -8.03 -4.78
N VAL A 73 -13.38 -7.91 -5.03
CA VAL A 73 -12.53 -9.02 -5.47
C VAL A 73 -11.78 -9.55 -4.25
N ALA A 74 -11.92 -10.85 -3.97
CA ALA A 74 -11.34 -11.47 -2.77
C ALA A 74 -9.84 -11.19 -2.61
N GLU A 75 -9.07 -11.31 -3.69
CA GLU A 75 -7.62 -11.08 -3.64
C GLU A 75 -7.25 -9.60 -3.42
N GLN A 76 -8.10 -8.66 -3.85
CA GLN A 76 -7.90 -7.24 -3.52
C GLN A 76 -8.14 -7.00 -2.03
N VAL A 77 -9.16 -7.65 -1.45
CA VAL A 77 -9.42 -7.57 -0.01
C VAL A 77 -8.25 -8.18 0.75
N LYS A 78 -7.79 -9.39 0.41
CA LYS A 78 -6.65 -10.03 1.08
C LYS A 78 -5.37 -9.18 1.00
N SER A 79 -5.05 -8.66 -0.18
CA SER A 79 -3.89 -7.77 -0.38
C SER A 79 -3.98 -6.50 0.47
N CYS A 80 -5.16 -5.86 0.51
CA CYS A 80 -5.39 -4.70 1.37
C CYS A 80 -5.24 -5.03 2.87
N VAL A 81 -5.77 -6.17 3.32
CA VAL A 81 -5.63 -6.59 4.73
C VAL A 81 -4.17 -6.92 5.05
N LEU A 82 -3.44 -7.56 4.14
CA LEU A 82 -2.02 -7.84 4.31
C LEU A 82 -1.20 -6.54 4.52
N ASP A 83 -1.51 -5.48 3.75
CA ASP A 83 -0.92 -4.14 3.95
C ASP A 83 -1.27 -3.55 5.33
N LYS A 84 -2.49 -3.77 5.82
CA LYS A 84 -2.88 -3.37 7.19
C LYS A 84 -2.10 -4.11 8.27
N CYS A 85 -1.82 -5.39 8.06
CA CYS A 85 -1.08 -6.22 8.99
C CYS A 85 0.41 -5.84 9.04
N TRP A 86 1.03 -5.55 7.89
CA TRP A 86 2.50 -5.48 7.78
C TRP A 86 3.05 -4.24 7.06
N GLY A 87 2.26 -3.55 6.25
CA GLY A 87 2.68 -2.36 5.49
C GLY A 87 2.65 -1.06 6.30
N GLN A 88 1.95 -1.05 7.45
CA GLN A 88 1.82 0.12 8.32
C GLN A 88 3.03 0.20 9.27
N ASN A 89 4.08 0.96 8.89
CA ASN A 89 5.13 1.33 9.84
C ASN A 89 4.63 2.46 10.76
N GLU A 90 4.57 2.20 12.06
CA GLU A 90 4.06 3.15 13.05
C GLU A 90 4.85 4.48 13.07
N HIS A 91 6.16 4.43 12.81
CA HIS A 91 7.02 5.61 12.72
C HIS A 91 6.70 6.45 11.48
N ALA A 92 6.49 5.80 10.32
CA ALA A 92 6.08 6.48 9.09
C ALA A 92 4.69 7.12 9.23
N LEU A 93 3.76 6.45 9.92
CA LEU A 93 2.42 6.97 10.20
C LEU A 93 2.43 8.16 11.15
N ARG A 94 3.22 8.10 12.22
CA ARG A 94 3.38 9.22 13.16
C ARG A 94 3.95 10.46 12.46
N PHE A 95 4.92 10.26 11.56
CA PHE A 95 5.48 11.34 10.76
C PHE A 95 4.48 11.91 9.74
N ALA A 96 3.69 11.08 9.06
CA ALA A 96 2.65 11.57 8.14
C ALA A 96 1.58 12.40 8.89
N LYS A 97 1.12 11.91 10.05
CA LYS A 97 0.14 12.61 10.89
C LYS A 97 0.67 13.95 11.42
N SER A 98 1.96 14.03 11.78
CA SER A 98 2.56 15.30 12.22
C SER A 98 2.68 16.34 11.11
N LYS A 99 2.51 15.93 9.85
CA LYS A 99 2.45 16.79 8.68
C LYS A 99 1.03 17.13 8.22
N GLY A 100 -0.01 16.66 8.93
CA GLY A 100 -1.41 17.00 8.65
C GLY A 100 -2.11 16.13 7.62
N TYR A 101 -1.57 14.93 7.33
CA TYR A 101 -2.18 13.93 6.45
C TYR A 101 -2.86 12.80 7.24
#